data_AF-A0AAU2N6R8-F1
#
_entry.id   AF-A0AAU2N6R8-F1
#
_cell.length_a   1.000
_cell.length_b   1.000
_cell.length_c   1.000
_cell.angle_alpha   90.00
_cell.angle_beta   90.00
_cell.angle_gamma   90.00
#
_symmetry.space_group_name_H-M   'P 1'
#
loop_
_entity.id
_entity.type
_entity.pdbx_description
1 polymer ?
#
loop_
_entity_poly.entity_id
_entity_poly.type
_entity_poly.pdbx_seq_one_letter_code
_entity_poly.pdbx_strand_id
1 'polypeptide(L)'
;MTSTATRAVEAAAPPEQDRDPHTRRFGLPVATCLVMGNIIGGGIFLLPASVAPFGTISLVAFGVLTAGAIALALVFGRLAERHPQTGGPYVYARAAFGDFAGFLAAWSYWITAWVSNAALAVAAVGYLTVLFPAAGEHKWSMCLAALAVQWLPALSNLAGTRYVGAVQVVATVLKFAPLLLVAVGGLFFFDPANLGPFRATDQSAAGAVSASAAILLFSYLGVESATVSAGEVRDPARNVGRATVLGTVGAATVYLLGTVAVFGLVAHDRLVSSDAPFTDAVNAMFGGTWGGTVVACAAVISMLGALNGWTLLSAQTPYAAAKDGLFPKAFETKKRGVPVVGVIVTVALASALTVYNYTAGTQGVFESLVLITTFTATVPYLLATAAQIYFLLSGQRERVHPGRLARDGVLAALAFGFSMWLVAGSGYAAVYQGVLFLFAGVLVYAAMSAKKHRAAASPAE
;
A
#
# COMPACT_ATOMS: atom_id res chain seq x y z
N MET A 1 -51.51 17.13 36.74
CA MET A 1 -51.03 15.93 36.03
C MET A 1 -50.66 16.35 34.61
N THR A 2 -49.41 16.75 34.42
CA THR A 2 -48.86 17.28 33.17
C THR A 2 -48.09 16.16 32.47
N SER A 3 -48.54 15.78 31.28
CA SER A 3 -47.93 14.76 30.43
C SER A 3 -46.80 15.40 29.61
N THR A 4 -45.56 15.06 29.91
CA THR A 4 -44.37 15.44 29.13
C THR A 4 -44.11 14.38 28.07
N ALA A 5 -44.42 14.71 26.81
CA ALA A 5 -44.08 13.89 25.66
C ALA A 5 -42.59 14.05 25.31
N THR A 6 -41.85 12.96 25.39
CA THR A 6 -40.44 12.86 25.00
C THR A 6 -40.30 12.96 23.48
N ARG A 7 -39.87 14.12 22.96
CA ARG A 7 -39.45 14.25 21.55
C ARG A 7 -38.11 13.54 21.37
N ALA A 8 -38.10 12.48 20.57
CA ALA A 8 -36.89 11.88 20.06
C ALA A 8 -36.14 12.92 19.22
N VAL A 9 -34.89 13.20 19.60
CA VAL A 9 -33.98 14.05 18.84
C VAL A 9 -33.56 13.28 17.60
N GLU A 10 -34.20 13.61 16.48
CA GLU A 10 -33.79 13.18 15.14
C GLU A 10 -32.39 13.77 14.89
N ALA A 11 -31.36 12.91 14.89
CA ALA A 11 -29.99 13.31 14.61
C ALA A 11 -29.93 13.86 13.18
N ALA A 12 -29.84 15.19 13.06
CA ALA A 12 -29.71 15.87 11.79
C ALA A 12 -28.52 15.31 11.01
N ALA A 13 -28.76 14.92 9.76
CA ALA A 13 -27.72 14.53 8.83
C ALA A 13 -26.67 15.65 8.73
N PRO A 14 -25.36 15.33 8.70
CA PRO A 14 -24.33 16.35 8.58
C PRO A 14 -24.53 17.15 7.28
N PRO A 15 -24.24 18.46 7.28
CA PRO A 15 -24.50 19.34 6.15
C PRO A 15 -23.76 18.84 4.91
N GLU A 16 -24.46 18.79 3.77
CA GLU A 16 -23.87 18.50 2.46
C GLU A 16 -22.78 19.53 2.15
N GLN A 17 -21.53 19.13 2.30
CA GLN A 17 -20.39 19.90 1.80
C GLN A 17 -20.42 19.91 0.27
N ASP A 18 -20.83 21.06 -0.27
CA ASP A 18 -20.51 21.64 -1.57
C ASP A 18 -20.21 20.66 -2.72
N ARG A 19 -21.27 20.22 -3.42
CA ARG A 19 -21.18 19.38 -4.61
C ARG A 19 -20.91 20.24 -5.85
N ASP A 20 -19.70 20.76 -6.01
CA ASP A 20 -19.28 21.38 -7.28
C ASP A 20 -19.14 20.29 -8.36
N PRO A 21 -19.94 20.31 -9.46
CA PRO A 21 -19.87 19.33 -10.54
C PRO A 21 -18.49 19.23 -11.23
N HIS A 22 -17.63 20.25 -11.07
CA HIS A 22 -16.28 20.29 -11.64
C HIS A 22 -15.20 19.50 -10.86
N THR A 23 -15.56 18.87 -9.74
CA THR A 23 -14.65 18.08 -8.89
C THR A 23 -14.45 16.62 -9.36
N ARG A 24 -15.37 16.06 -10.16
CA ARG A 24 -15.30 14.66 -10.65
C ARG A 24 -14.57 14.55 -11.99
N ARG A 25 -13.24 14.59 -11.93
CA ARG A 25 -12.36 14.66 -13.11
C ARG A 25 -11.96 13.29 -13.66
N PHE A 26 -11.98 12.23 -12.86
CA PHE A 26 -11.44 10.92 -13.28
C PHE A 26 -12.52 10.04 -13.91
N GLY A 27 -12.45 9.85 -15.24
CA GLY A 27 -13.18 8.78 -15.91
C GLY A 27 -12.59 7.40 -15.58
N LEU A 28 -13.27 6.32 -16.00
CA LEU A 28 -12.82 4.95 -15.77
C LEU A 28 -11.36 4.68 -16.20
N PRO A 29 -10.88 5.13 -17.38
CA PRO A 29 -9.49 4.90 -17.77
C PRO A 29 -8.50 5.58 -16.83
N VAL A 30 -8.77 6.84 -16.44
CA VAL A 30 -7.89 7.60 -15.55
C VAL A 30 -7.87 6.98 -14.15
N ALA A 31 -9.01 6.57 -13.62
CA ALA A 31 -9.09 5.87 -12.34
C ALA A 31 -8.39 4.50 -12.38
N THR A 32 -8.47 3.79 -13.51
CA THR A 32 -7.76 2.52 -13.71
C THR A 32 -6.25 2.72 -13.74
N CYS A 33 -5.77 3.74 -14.48
CA CYS A 33 -4.37 4.13 -14.51
C CYS A 33 -3.88 4.61 -13.14
N LEU A 34 -4.74 5.26 -12.34
CA LEU A 34 -4.42 5.65 -10.96
C LEU A 34 -4.18 4.42 -10.08
N VAL A 35 -5.08 3.44 -10.12
CA VAL A 35 -4.92 2.18 -9.37
C VAL A 35 -3.66 1.45 -9.82
N MET A 36 -3.55 1.19 -11.12
CA MET A 36 -2.39 0.48 -11.69
C MET A 36 -1.08 1.23 -11.40
N GLY A 37 -1.08 2.56 -11.48
CA GLY A 37 0.07 3.39 -11.19
C GLY A 37 0.46 3.42 -9.71
N ASN A 38 -0.47 3.27 -8.78
CA ASN A 38 -0.17 3.20 -7.35
C ASN A 38 0.29 1.80 -6.93
N ILE A 39 -0.28 0.75 -7.54
CA ILE A 39 0.17 -0.63 -7.37
C ILE A 39 1.60 -0.78 -7.92
N ILE A 40 1.85 -0.30 -9.15
CA ILE A 40 3.16 -0.32 -9.79
C ILE A 40 4.07 0.74 -9.17
N GLY A 41 4.80 0.31 -8.14
CA GLY A 41 5.77 1.11 -7.40
C GLY A 41 7.19 0.55 -7.46
N GLY A 42 8.02 0.92 -6.49
CA GLY A 42 9.40 0.46 -6.39
C GLY A 42 9.55 -0.99 -5.90
N GLY A 43 8.56 -1.51 -5.16
CA GLY A 43 8.64 -2.84 -4.54
C GLY A 43 8.85 -3.99 -5.53
N ILE A 44 8.25 -3.90 -6.72
CA ILE A 44 8.34 -4.95 -7.75
C ILE A 44 9.77 -5.24 -8.17
N PHE A 45 10.65 -4.25 -8.15
CA PHE A 45 12.01 -4.39 -8.62
C PHE A 45 12.85 -5.33 -7.76
N LEU A 46 12.52 -5.53 -6.48
CA LEU A 46 13.20 -6.53 -5.63
C LEU A 46 12.41 -7.83 -5.48
N LEU A 47 11.10 -7.80 -5.73
CA LEU A 47 10.23 -8.94 -5.46
C LEU A 47 10.73 -10.28 -6.01
N PRO A 48 11.22 -10.39 -7.27
CA PRO A 48 11.70 -11.68 -7.77
C PRO A 48 12.80 -12.28 -6.89
N ALA A 49 13.76 -11.48 -6.41
CA ALA A 49 14.80 -11.94 -5.50
C ALA A 49 14.20 -12.32 -4.13
N SER A 50 13.25 -11.53 -3.60
CA SER A 50 12.62 -11.81 -2.31
C SER A 50 11.77 -13.08 -2.28
N VAL A 51 11.20 -13.50 -3.41
CA VAL A 51 10.39 -14.73 -3.49
C VAL A 51 11.11 -15.93 -4.10
N ALA A 52 12.26 -15.71 -4.75
CA ALA A 52 13.12 -16.79 -5.25
C ALA A 52 13.48 -17.82 -4.16
N PRO A 53 13.77 -17.46 -2.89
CA PRO A 53 14.05 -18.43 -1.83
C PRO A 53 12.95 -19.49 -1.62
N PHE A 54 11.71 -19.23 -2.03
CA PHE A 54 10.61 -20.19 -1.92
C PHE A 54 10.53 -21.15 -3.11
N GLY A 55 11.19 -20.84 -4.23
CA GLY A 55 11.13 -21.57 -5.49
C GLY A 55 10.01 -21.08 -6.40
N THR A 56 9.77 -21.79 -7.50
CA THR A 56 8.75 -21.40 -8.49
C THR A 56 7.30 -21.53 -7.98
N ILE A 57 7.08 -22.17 -6.83
CA ILE A 57 5.80 -22.14 -6.10
C ILE A 57 5.34 -20.73 -5.72
N SER A 58 6.26 -19.76 -5.64
CA SER A 58 5.93 -18.34 -5.45
C SER A 58 5.05 -17.78 -6.58
N LEU A 59 5.12 -18.33 -7.79
CA LEU A 59 4.24 -17.97 -8.91
C LEU A 59 2.79 -18.43 -8.66
N VAL A 60 2.61 -19.58 -7.99
CA VAL A 60 1.29 -20.04 -7.53
C VAL A 60 0.75 -19.08 -6.48
N ALA A 61 1.61 -18.65 -5.54
CA ALA A 61 1.25 -17.62 -4.56
C ALA A 61 0.83 -16.31 -5.23
N PHE A 62 1.49 -15.91 -6.31
CA PHE A 62 1.11 -14.77 -7.11
C PHE A 62 -0.33 -14.88 -7.67
N GLY A 63 -0.69 -16.04 -8.22
CA GLY A 63 -2.04 -16.31 -8.72
C GLY A 63 -3.10 -16.27 -7.61
N VAL A 64 -2.84 -16.93 -6.48
CA VAL A 64 -3.74 -16.94 -5.32
C VAL A 64 -3.92 -15.52 -4.74
N LEU A 65 -2.82 -14.78 -4.61
CA LEU A 65 -2.83 -13.40 -4.16
C LEU A 65 -3.63 -12.50 -5.11
N THR A 66 -3.46 -12.67 -6.42
CA THR A 66 -4.22 -11.92 -7.43
C THR A 66 -5.72 -12.15 -7.26
N ALA A 67 -6.15 -13.40 -7.08
CA ALA A 67 -7.55 -13.75 -6.87
C ALA A 67 -8.11 -13.08 -5.59
N GLY A 68 -7.34 -13.11 -4.49
CA GLY A 68 -7.72 -12.44 -3.24
C GLY A 68 -7.78 -10.92 -3.37
N ALA A 69 -6.82 -10.30 -4.07
CA ALA A 69 -6.82 -8.87 -4.35
C ALA A 69 -8.01 -8.45 -5.21
N ILE A 70 -8.42 -9.27 -6.19
CA ILE A 70 -9.65 -9.05 -6.97
C ILE A 70 -10.90 -9.18 -6.08
N ALA A 71 -10.95 -10.15 -5.17
CA ALA A 71 -12.05 -10.26 -4.22
C ALA A 71 -12.16 -9.00 -3.34
N LEU A 72 -11.04 -8.49 -2.85
CA LEU A 72 -10.97 -7.24 -2.09
C LEU A 72 -11.41 -6.02 -2.93
N ALA A 73 -10.95 -5.94 -4.19
CA ALA A 73 -11.37 -4.93 -5.16
C ALA A 73 -12.88 -4.90 -5.39
N LEU A 74 -13.51 -6.07 -5.48
CA LEU A 74 -14.96 -6.19 -5.62
C LEU A 74 -15.70 -5.71 -4.37
N VAL A 75 -15.18 -6.03 -3.17
CA VAL A 75 -15.73 -5.52 -1.90
C VAL A 75 -15.63 -4.00 -1.83
N PHE A 76 -14.47 -3.44 -2.17
CA PHE A 76 -14.26 -2.00 -2.28
C PHE A 76 -15.21 -1.32 -3.27
N GLY A 77 -15.49 -1.96 -4.41
CA GLY A 77 -16.50 -1.49 -5.34
C GLY A 77 -17.89 -1.35 -4.71
N ARG A 78 -18.31 -2.31 -3.89
CA ARG A 78 -19.61 -2.26 -3.18
C ARG A 78 -19.64 -1.25 -2.06
N LEU A 79 -18.56 -1.11 -1.32
CA LEU A 79 -18.45 -0.08 -0.30
C LEU A 79 -18.46 1.32 -0.91
N ALA A 80 -17.82 1.52 -2.07
CA ALA A 80 -17.84 2.77 -2.80
C ALA A 80 -19.21 3.09 -3.41
N GLU A 81 -20.00 2.08 -3.80
CA GLU A 81 -21.40 2.25 -4.20
C GLU A 81 -22.26 2.78 -3.04
N ARG A 82 -22.03 2.27 -1.83
CA ARG A 82 -22.76 2.69 -0.61
C ARG A 82 -22.29 4.04 -0.06
N HIS A 83 -20.98 4.23 -0.01
CA HIS A 83 -20.31 5.42 0.52
C HIS A 83 -19.34 5.99 -0.53
N PRO A 84 -19.83 6.74 -1.53
CA PRO A 84 -19.02 7.28 -2.64
C PRO A 84 -18.18 8.50 -2.23
N GLN A 85 -17.83 8.62 -0.96
CA GLN A 85 -17.07 9.73 -0.40
C GLN A 85 -15.57 9.42 -0.43
N THR A 86 -14.75 10.47 -0.55
CA THR A 86 -13.28 10.38 -0.48
C THR A 86 -12.85 9.88 0.90
N GLY A 87 -11.90 8.94 0.93
CA GLY A 87 -11.29 8.44 2.16
C GLY A 87 -11.21 6.91 2.29
N GLY A 88 -11.83 6.16 1.38
CA GLY A 88 -11.61 4.71 1.24
C GLY A 88 -11.85 3.90 2.53
N PRO A 89 -10.95 2.97 2.89
CA PRO A 89 -11.13 2.08 4.06
C PRO A 89 -11.41 2.80 5.39
N TYR A 90 -10.85 4.00 5.59
CA TYR A 90 -11.10 4.84 6.76
C TYR A 90 -12.60 5.18 6.92
N VAL A 91 -13.22 5.66 5.83
CA VAL A 91 -14.62 6.08 5.84
C VAL A 91 -15.53 4.88 6.05
N TYR A 92 -15.24 3.74 5.43
CA TYR A 92 -16.04 2.53 5.57
C TYR A 92 -16.03 1.99 7.00
N ALA A 93 -14.84 1.93 7.62
CA ALA A 93 -14.69 1.50 9.02
C ALA A 93 -15.41 2.44 9.99
N ARG A 94 -15.27 3.77 9.78
CA ARG A 94 -15.93 4.78 10.61
C ARG A 94 -17.45 4.74 10.48
N ALA A 95 -17.96 4.56 9.27
CA ALA A 95 -19.41 4.50 9.01
C ALA A 95 -20.06 3.26 9.64
N ALA A 96 -19.36 2.11 9.64
CA ALA A 96 -19.88 0.87 10.21
C ALA A 96 -19.73 0.77 11.74
N PHE A 97 -18.59 1.22 12.29
CA PHE A 97 -18.19 0.91 13.67
C PHE A 97 -17.85 2.14 14.53
N GLY A 98 -17.94 3.36 13.97
CA GLY A 98 -17.71 4.61 14.68
C GLY A 98 -16.25 5.10 14.70
N ASP A 99 -16.01 6.17 15.47
CA ASP A 99 -14.77 6.96 15.45
C ASP A 99 -13.50 6.14 15.77
N PHE A 100 -13.56 5.16 16.68
CA PHE A 100 -12.39 4.35 17.04
C PHE A 100 -11.92 3.44 15.90
N ALA A 101 -12.85 2.76 15.21
CA ALA A 101 -12.50 1.92 14.08
C ALA A 101 -11.99 2.74 12.89
N GLY A 102 -12.59 3.92 12.65
CA GLY A 102 -12.05 4.90 11.72
C GLY A 102 -10.62 5.29 12.07
N PHE A 103 -10.38 5.71 13.33
CA PHE A 103 -9.03 6.03 13.79
C PHE A 103 -8.06 4.87 13.58
N LEU A 104 -8.43 3.64 13.94
CA LEU A 104 -7.58 2.46 13.79
C LEU A 104 -7.22 2.19 12.33
N ALA A 105 -8.19 2.32 11.40
CA ALA A 105 -7.93 2.20 9.97
C ALA A 105 -6.96 3.28 9.47
N ALA A 106 -7.16 4.54 9.85
CA ALA A 106 -6.28 5.65 9.47
C ALA A 106 -4.88 5.54 10.09
N TRP A 107 -4.79 5.15 11.36
CA TRP A 107 -3.53 4.95 12.09
C TRP A 107 -2.73 3.80 11.48
N SER A 108 -3.38 2.68 11.20
CA SER A 108 -2.74 1.53 10.58
C SER A 108 -2.29 1.79 9.14
N TYR A 109 -3.11 2.50 8.36
CA TYR A 109 -2.73 2.94 7.02
C TYR A 109 -1.55 3.92 7.05
N TRP A 110 -1.51 4.83 8.02
CA TRP A 110 -0.37 5.72 8.21
C TRP A 110 0.91 4.94 8.56
N ILE A 111 0.81 3.91 9.40
CA ILE A 111 1.92 2.97 9.67
C ILE A 111 2.40 2.31 8.40
N THR A 112 1.47 1.73 7.64
CA THR A 112 1.74 1.10 6.34
C THR A 112 2.57 2.03 5.46
N ALA A 113 2.18 3.31 5.36
CA ALA A 113 2.84 4.28 4.50
C ALA A 113 4.28 4.61 4.93
N TRP A 114 4.54 4.87 6.22
CA TRP A 114 5.91 5.21 6.65
C TRP A 114 6.85 3.99 6.70
N VAL A 115 6.33 2.78 6.99
CA VAL A 115 7.10 1.53 6.89
C VAL A 115 7.41 1.22 5.41
N SER A 116 6.45 1.42 4.50
CA SER A 116 6.66 1.27 3.06
C SER A 116 7.75 2.19 2.53
N ASN A 117 7.82 3.43 3.02
CA ASN A 117 8.89 4.36 2.68
C ASN A 117 10.27 3.82 3.11
N ALA A 118 10.35 3.14 4.26
CA ALA A 118 11.58 2.47 4.66
C ALA A 118 11.94 1.31 3.72
N ALA A 119 10.96 0.48 3.35
CA ALA A 119 11.17 -0.64 2.42
C ALA A 119 11.64 -0.16 1.04
N LEU A 120 10.97 0.85 0.47
CA LEU A 120 11.32 1.43 -0.83
C LEU A 120 12.72 2.04 -0.84
N ALA A 121 13.14 2.66 0.26
CA ALA A 121 14.48 3.21 0.37
C ALA A 121 15.55 2.12 0.38
N VAL A 122 15.31 1.01 1.09
CA VAL A 122 16.20 -0.15 1.10
C VAL A 122 16.27 -0.78 -0.29
N ALA A 123 15.13 -0.91 -0.97
CA ALA A 123 15.10 -1.39 -2.35
C ALA A 123 15.91 -0.49 -3.30
N ALA A 124 15.82 0.83 -3.13
CA ALA A 124 16.57 1.77 -3.96
C ALA A 124 18.08 1.65 -3.72
N VAL A 125 18.51 1.35 -2.49
CA VAL A 125 19.93 1.10 -2.18
C VAL A 125 20.44 -0.10 -2.95
N GLY A 126 19.68 -1.20 -3.06
CA GLY A 126 20.09 -2.38 -3.84
C GLY A 126 20.37 -2.06 -5.32
N TYR A 127 19.62 -1.14 -5.92
CA TYR A 127 19.90 -0.64 -7.26
C TYR A 127 20.99 0.44 -7.30
N LEU A 128 21.16 1.20 -6.22
CA LEU A 128 22.20 2.21 -6.11
C LEU A 128 23.60 1.60 -6.04
N THR A 129 23.76 0.42 -5.44
CA THR A 129 25.05 -0.29 -5.40
C THR A 129 25.54 -0.72 -6.79
N VAL A 130 24.63 -0.93 -7.75
CA VAL A 130 24.98 -1.15 -9.16
C VAL A 130 25.67 0.08 -9.77
N LEU A 131 25.23 1.28 -9.37
CA LEU A 131 25.74 2.55 -9.89
C LEU A 131 26.98 3.03 -9.11
N PHE A 132 26.97 2.82 -7.79
CA PHE A 132 27.99 3.24 -6.85
C PHE A 132 28.31 2.07 -5.90
N PRO A 133 29.21 1.16 -6.28
CA PRO A 133 29.53 -0.03 -5.47
C PRO A 133 29.93 0.28 -4.02
N ALA A 134 30.60 1.41 -3.79
CA ALA A 134 30.97 1.90 -2.46
C ALA A 134 29.78 2.08 -1.50
N ALA A 135 28.55 2.26 -2.01
CA ALA A 135 27.35 2.35 -1.19
C ALA A 135 26.94 1.01 -0.56
N GLY A 136 27.47 -0.11 -1.07
CA GLY A 136 27.18 -1.47 -0.61
C GLY A 136 28.26 -2.10 0.27
N GLU A 137 29.43 -1.47 0.42
CA GLU A 137 30.59 -2.07 1.11
C GLU A 137 30.37 -2.22 2.62
N HIS A 138 29.61 -1.30 3.22
CA HIS A 138 29.37 -1.27 4.66
C HIS A 138 27.89 -1.05 4.97
N LYS A 139 27.36 -1.76 5.98
CA LYS A 139 25.96 -1.62 6.40
C LYS A 139 25.56 -0.17 6.72
N TRP A 140 26.50 0.63 7.24
CA TRP A 140 26.25 2.04 7.53
C TRP A 140 26.28 2.92 6.28
N SER A 141 27.05 2.56 5.26
CA SER A 141 26.97 3.22 3.94
C SER A 141 25.62 2.97 3.28
N MET A 142 25.11 1.73 3.34
CA MET A 142 23.77 1.37 2.87
C MET A 142 22.68 2.10 3.65
N CYS A 143 22.81 2.17 4.99
CA CYS A 143 21.89 2.91 5.84
C CYS A 143 21.88 4.41 5.49
N LEU A 144 23.05 5.05 5.32
CA LEU A 144 23.14 6.45 4.93
C LEU A 144 22.54 6.71 3.54
N ALA A 145 22.77 5.81 2.59
CA ALA A 145 22.15 5.89 1.27
C ALA A 145 20.61 5.76 1.35
N ALA A 146 20.09 4.84 2.15
CA ALA A 146 18.65 4.69 2.37
C ALA A 146 18.05 5.96 3.01
N LEU A 147 18.72 6.54 4.01
CA LEU A 147 18.30 7.80 4.63
C LEU A 147 18.30 8.95 3.62
N ALA A 148 19.35 9.08 2.79
CA ALA A 148 19.40 10.10 1.74
C ALA A 148 18.24 9.93 0.75
N VAL A 149 17.96 8.70 0.33
CA VAL A 149 16.84 8.37 -0.56
C VAL A 149 15.48 8.70 0.04
N GLN A 150 15.29 8.60 1.37
CA GLN A 150 14.06 9.03 2.05
C GLN A 150 13.92 10.54 2.18
N TRP A 151 15.01 11.22 2.56
CA TRP A 151 14.99 12.65 2.86
C TRP A 151 14.94 13.52 1.60
N LEU A 152 15.51 13.08 0.48
CA LEU A 152 15.47 13.82 -0.78
C LEU A 152 14.02 14.12 -1.24
N PRO A 153 13.11 13.13 -1.36
CA PRO A 153 11.69 13.39 -1.66
C PRO A 153 10.95 14.14 -0.54
N ALA A 154 11.32 13.92 0.73
CA ALA A 154 10.71 14.64 1.85
C ALA A 154 10.96 16.14 1.77
N LEU A 155 12.21 16.54 1.52
CA LEU A 155 12.60 17.94 1.36
C LEU A 155 11.94 18.57 0.14
N SER A 156 11.82 17.81 -0.97
CA SER A 156 11.07 18.23 -2.15
C SER A 156 9.59 18.51 -1.82
N ASN A 157 8.93 17.60 -1.09
CA ASN A 157 7.56 17.80 -0.63
C ASN A 157 7.42 19.04 0.28
N LEU A 158 8.37 19.26 1.19
CA LEU A 158 8.37 20.44 2.07
C LEU A 158 8.61 21.75 1.31
N ALA A 159 9.28 21.72 0.16
CA ALA A 159 9.50 22.88 -0.68
C ALA A 159 8.19 23.38 -1.36
N GLY A 160 7.27 22.46 -1.66
CA GLY A 160 5.91 22.75 -2.13
C GLY A 160 5.41 21.80 -3.23
N THR A 161 4.09 21.69 -3.39
CA THR A 161 3.44 20.70 -4.28
C THR A 161 3.70 20.89 -5.77
N ARG A 162 4.18 22.06 -6.21
CA ARG A 162 4.41 22.38 -7.63
C ARG A 162 5.45 21.48 -8.29
N TYR A 163 6.47 21.04 -7.55
CA TYR A 163 7.56 20.20 -8.08
C TYR A 163 7.22 18.70 -8.05
N VAL A 164 6.26 18.32 -7.21
CA VAL A 164 5.86 16.92 -6.99
C VAL A 164 5.24 16.31 -8.25
N GLY A 165 4.38 17.06 -8.94
CA GLY A 165 3.65 16.57 -10.10
C GLY A 165 4.53 16.22 -11.31
N ALA A 166 5.50 17.08 -11.65
CA ALA A 166 6.38 16.86 -12.79
C ALA A 166 7.32 15.65 -12.56
N VAL A 167 7.87 15.54 -11.34
CA VAL A 167 8.70 14.39 -10.93
C VAL A 167 7.90 13.10 -11.01
N GLN A 168 6.63 13.11 -10.58
CA GLN A 168 5.75 11.94 -10.60
C GLN A 168 5.49 11.42 -12.03
N VAL A 169 5.32 12.32 -13.00
CA VAL A 169 5.08 11.93 -14.41
C VAL A 169 6.31 11.24 -14.98
N VAL A 170 7.50 11.83 -14.81
CA VAL A 170 8.76 11.25 -15.30
C VAL A 170 9.02 9.90 -14.62
N ALA A 171 8.88 9.84 -13.30
CA ALA A 171 9.02 8.58 -12.56
C ALA A 171 8.02 7.51 -13.02
N THR A 172 6.83 7.92 -13.47
CA THR A 172 5.82 7.00 -14.00
C THR A 172 6.25 6.38 -15.32
N VAL A 173 6.77 7.16 -16.26
CA VAL A 173 7.27 6.58 -17.52
C VAL A 173 8.47 5.65 -17.25
N LEU A 174 9.39 6.09 -16.38
CA LEU A 174 10.60 5.35 -16.06
C LEU A 174 10.37 4.06 -15.26
N LYS A 175 9.26 3.92 -14.53
CA LYS A 175 8.90 2.62 -13.91
C LYS A 175 8.34 1.63 -14.90
N PHE A 176 7.54 2.08 -15.87
CA PHE A 176 6.87 1.18 -16.81
C PHE A 176 7.82 0.67 -17.90
N ALA A 177 8.71 1.50 -18.42
CA ALA A 177 9.54 1.11 -19.56
C ALA A 177 10.48 -0.08 -19.27
N PRO A 178 11.31 -0.08 -18.20
CA PRO A 178 12.16 -1.23 -17.87
C PRO A 178 11.36 -2.46 -17.45
N LEU A 179 10.25 -2.25 -16.75
CA LEU A 179 9.40 -3.33 -16.26
C LEU A 179 8.73 -4.06 -17.43
N LEU A 180 8.19 -3.33 -18.41
CA LEU A 180 7.61 -3.92 -19.63
C LEU A 180 8.68 -4.52 -20.53
N LEU A 181 9.88 -3.91 -20.61
CA LEU A 181 11.01 -4.48 -21.33
C LEU A 181 11.34 -5.89 -20.82
N VAL A 182 11.46 -6.07 -19.50
CA VAL A 182 11.73 -7.40 -18.93
C VAL A 182 10.51 -8.31 -19.00
N ALA A 183 9.31 -7.82 -18.65
CA ALA A 183 8.10 -8.63 -18.63
C ALA A 183 7.68 -9.17 -20.00
N VAL A 184 7.96 -8.44 -21.10
CA VAL A 184 7.61 -8.86 -22.47
C VAL A 184 8.85 -9.33 -23.21
N GLY A 185 9.89 -8.49 -23.26
CA GLY A 185 11.14 -8.78 -23.97
C GLY A 185 11.93 -9.92 -23.34
N GLY A 186 11.95 -10.00 -22.00
CA GLY A 186 12.70 -11.05 -21.29
C GLY A 186 12.19 -12.46 -21.55
N LEU A 187 10.90 -12.63 -21.89
CA LEU A 187 10.32 -13.93 -22.22
C LEU A 187 10.91 -14.55 -23.49
N PHE A 188 11.44 -13.74 -24.41
CA PHE A 188 12.10 -14.24 -25.63
C PHE A 188 13.50 -14.81 -25.36
N PHE A 189 14.08 -14.51 -24.21
CA PHE A 189 15.40 -14.95 -23.76
C PHE A 189 15.30 -15.93 -22.59
N PHE A 190 14.10 -16.48 -22.36
CA PHE A 190 13.81 -17.37 -21.25
C PHE A 190 14.55 -18.70 -21.40
N ASP A 191 15.30 -19.08 -20.37
CA ASP A 191 15.95 -20.38 -20.28
C ASP A 191 15.39 -21.17 -19.07
N PRO A 192 14.68 -22.30 -19.31
CA PRO A 192 14.19 -23.16 -18.24
C PRO A 192 15.28 -23.69 -17.30
N ALA A 193 16.55 -23.75 -17.73
CA ALA A 193 17.66 -24.20 -16.90
C ALA A 193 17.99 -23.24 -15.75
N ASN A 194 17.58 -21.97 -15.85
CA ASN A 194 17.74 -21.00 -14.77
C ASN A 194 16.72 -21.16 -13.64
N LEU A 195 15.61 -21.87 -13.91
CA LEU A 195 14.55 -22.08 -12.93
C LEU A 195 15.07 -22.88 -11.74
N GLY A 196 14.78 -22.36 -10.55
CA GLY A 196 14.99 -23.10 -9.31
C GLY A 196 14.01 -24.26 -9.15
N PRO A 197 14.17 -25.06 -8.08
CA PRO A 197 13.22 -26.10 -7.74
C PRO A 197 11.81 -25.52 -7.53
N PHE A 198 10.78 -26.34 -7.73
CA PHE A 198 9.41 -25.93 -7.47
C PHE A 198 9.22 -25.47 -6.02
N ARG A 199 9.82 -26.21 -5.08
CA ARG A 199 9.91 -25.86 -3.66
C ARG A 199 11.38 -25.80 -3.28
N ALA A 200 11.87 -24.61 -2.95
CA ALA A 200 13.26 -24.39 -2.55
C ALA A 200 13.46 -24.44 -1.01
N THR A 201 12.38 -24.58 -0.24
CA THR A 201 12.42 -24.66 1.23
C THR A 201 11.83 -25.96 1.75
N ASP A 202 12.22 -26.34 2.97
CA ASP A 202 11.65 -27.49 3.70
C ASP A 202 10.23 -27.24 4.21
N GLN A 203 9.70 -26.02 4.07
CA GLN A 203 8.34 -25.70 4.47
C GLN A 203 7.32 -26.47 3.63
N SER A 204 6.14 -26.73 4.19
CA SER A 204 5.02 -27.29 3.43
C SER A 204 4.67 -26.39 2.24
N ALA A 205 4.10 -26.96 1.17
CA ALA A 205 3.69 -26.20 -0.01
C ALA A 205 2.77 -25.02 0.36
N ALA A 206 1.80 -25.26 1.25
CA ALA A 206 0.91 -24.23 1.77
C ALA A 206 1.66 -23.14 2.56
N GLY A 207 2.68 -23.52 3.35
CA GLY A 207 3.54 -22.59 4.08
C GLY A 207 4.32 -21.67 3.14
N ALA A 208 4.98 -22.25 2.14
CA ALA A 208 5.75 -21.49 1.13
C ALA A 208 4.85 -20.54 0.32
N VAL A 209 3.64 -20.97 -0.06
CA VAL A 209 2.65 -20.12 -0.71
C VAL A 209 2.23 -18.97 0.19
N SER A 210 1.97 -19.23 1.48
CA SER A 210 1.55 -18.21 2.45
C SER A 210 2.63 -17.16 2.69
N ALA A 211 3.88 -17.59 2.89
CA ALA A 211 5.02 -16.69 3.10
C ALA A 211 5.30 -15.85 1.83
N SER A 212 5.29 -16.47 0.66
CA SER A 212 5.43 -15.75 -0.62
C SER A 212 4.32 -14.73 -0.81
N ALA A 213 3.06 -15.12 -0.58
CA ALA A 213 1.91 -14.22 -0.74
C ALA A 213 1.99 -13.01 0.19
N ALA A 214 2.46 -13.19 1.43
CA ALA A 214 2.67 -12.09 2.37
C ALA A 214 3.71 -11.08 1.88
N ILE A 215 4.81 -11.54 1.28
CA ILE A 215 5.82 -10.64 0.67
C ILE A 215 5.23 -9.95 -0.57
N LEU A 216 4.56 -10.72 -1.43
CA LEU A 216 4.00 -10.22 -2.69
C LEU A 216 2.88 -9.20 -2.49
N LEU A 217 2.12 -9.26 -1.38
CA LEU A 217 1.06 -8.30 -1.07
C LEU A 217 1.57 -6.85 -1.09
N PHE A 218 2.82 -6.62 -0.71
CA PHE A 218 3.44 -5.30 -0.74
C PHE A 218 3.31 -4.61 -2.09
N SER A 219 3.45 -5.38 -3.18
CA SER A 219 3.31 -4.83 -4.52
C SER A 219 1.86 -4.66 -4.95
N TYR A 220 0.89 -5.23 -4.24
CA TYR A 220 -0.55 -5.04 -4.46
C TYR A 220 -1.15 -3.88 -3.64
N LEU A 221 -0.36 -3.27 -2.75
CA LEU A 221 -0.77 -2.07 -2.03
C LEU A 221 -1.08 -0.96 -3.03
N GLY A 222 -2.22 -0.30 -2.85
CA GLY A 222 -2.76 0.64 -3.83
C GLY A 222 -4.02 0.13 -4.54
N VAL A 223 -4.46 -1.11 -4.29
CA VAL A 223 -5.79 -1.60 -4.71
C VAL A 223 -6.93 -0.70 -4.17
N GLU A 224 -6.77 -0.12 -3.00
CA GLU A 224 -7.70 0.83 -2.39
C GLU A 224 -7.70 2.22 -3.06
N SER A 225 -6.76 2.54 -3.95
CA SER A 225 -6.52 3.90 -4.45
C SER A 225 -7.75 4.58 -5.04
N ALA A 226 -8.54 3.86 -5.85
CA ALA A 226 -9.76 4.42 -6.43
C ALA A 226 -10.83 4.71 -5.37
N THR A 227 -10.86 3.96 -4.26
CA THR A 227 -11.78 4.22 -3.14
C THR A 227 -11.37 5.44 -2.32
N VAL A 228 -10.07 5.66 -2.16
CA VAL A 228 -9.54 6.84 -1.46
C VAL A 228 -9.92 8.09 -2.22
N SER A 229 -9.82 8.09 -3.55
CA SER A 229 -10.21 9.21 -4.42
C SER A 229 -11.64 9.11 -4.97
N ALA A 230 -12.54 8.36 -4.33
CA ALA A 230 -13.88 8.11 -4.86
C ALA A 230 -14.68 9.38 -5.18
N GLY A 231 -14.52 10.45 -4.40
CA GLY A 231 -15.19 11.73 -4.65
C GLY A 231 -14.77 12.43 -5.95
N GLU A 232 -13.59 12.10 -6.50
CA GLU A 232 -13.04 12.67 -7.74
C GLU A 232 -13.34 11.80 -8.98
N VAL A 233 -13.85 10.59 -8.77
CA VAL A 233 -14.21 9.65 -9.84
C VAL A 233 -15.59 9.97 -10.40
N ARG A 234 -15.71 10.01 -11.73
CA ARG A 234 -17.00 10.12 -12.43
C ARG A 234 -17.79 8.85 -12.24
N ASP A 235 -19.06 8.96 -11.86
CA ASP A 235 -19.94 7.82 -11.54
C ASP A 235 -19.25 6.81 -10.60
N PRO A 236 -18.90 7.24 -9.37
CA PRO A 236 -18.03 6.45 -8.48
C PRO A 236 -18.65 5.11 -8.11
N ALA A 237 -19.97 5.03 -7.99
CA ALA A 237 -20.71 3.81 -7.71
C ALA A 237 -20.45 2.69 -8.74
N ARG A 238 -20.19 3.04 -10.01
CA ARG A 238 -19.86 2.06 -11.06
C ARG A 238 -18.37 1.97 -11.33
N ASN A 239 -17.69 3.11 -11.36
CA ASN A 239 -16.34 3.19 -11.89
C ASN A 239 -15.25 2.90 -10.86
N VAL A 240 -15.47 3.12 -9.55
CA VAL A 240 -14.45 2.80 -8.53
C VAL A 240 -14.15 1.31 -8.53
N GLY A 241 -15.16 0.45 -8.38
CA GLY A 241 -14.96 -1.00 -8.39
C GLY A 241 -14.36 -1.53 -9.69
N ARG A 242 -14.81 -1.02 -10.84
CA ARG A 242 -14.25 -1.41 -12.16
C ARG A 242 -12.80 -0.97 -12.31
N ALA A 243 -12.50 0.28 -11.95
CA ALA A 243 -11.14 0.81 -12.00
C ALA A 243 -10.19 0.02 -11.10
N THR A 244 -10.65 -0.34 -9.89
CA THR A 244 -9.86 -1.16 -8.99
C THR A 244 -9.57 -2.53 -9.59
N VAL A 245 -10.60 -3.26 -10.06
CA VAL A 245 -10.39 -4.60 -10.64
C VAL A 245 -9.48 -4.55 -11.88
N LEU A 246 -9.76 -3.64 -12.82
CA LEU A 246 -8.96 -3.52 -14.04
C LEU A 246 -7.51 -3.12 -13.75
N GLY A 247 -7.32 -2.17 -12.82
CA GLY A 247 -5.99 -1.71 -12.42
C GLY A 247 -5.20 -2.82 -11.73
N THR A 248 -5.84 -3.58 -10.84
CA THR A 248 -5.23 -4.74 -10.16
C THR A 248 -4.85 -5.83 -11.16
N VAL A 249 -5.73 -6.21 -12.09
CA VAL A 249 -5.44 -7.23 -13.11
C VAL A 249 -4.31 -6.78 -14.04
N GLY A 250 -4.32 -5.51 -14.46
CA GLY A 250 -3.27 -4.96 -15.32
C GLY A 250 -1.90 -4.99 -14.64
N ALA A 251 -1.82 -4.56 -13.38
CA ALA A 251 -0.59 -4.61 -12.62
C ALA A 251 -0.13 -6.03 -12.31
N ALA A 252 -1.05 -6.91 -11.89
CA ALA A 252 -0.79 -8.32 -11.64
C ALA A 252 -0.16 -9.01 -12.87
N THR A 253 -0.69 -8.71 -14.06
CA THR A 253 -0.18 -9.27 -15.32
C THR A 253 1.27 -8.86 -15.56
N VAL A 254 1.57 -7.56 -15.46
CA VAL A 254 2.94 -7.05 -15.67
C VAL A 254 3.90 -7.65 -14.65
N TYR A 255 3.49 -7.75 -13.39
CA TYR A 255 4.31 -8.31 -12.33
C TYR A 255 4.57 -9.80 -12.49
N LEU A 256 3.54 -10.59 -12.78
CA LEU A 256 3.68 -12.03 -12.98
C LEU A 256 4.62 -12.32 -14.16
N LEU A 257 4.41 -11.64 -15.29
CA LEU A 257 5.26 -11.79 -16.47
C LEU A 257 6.70 -11.34 -16.18
N GLY A 258 6.88 -10.21 -15.47
CA GLY A 258 8.18 -9.73 -15.03
C GLY A 258 8.92 -10.72 -14.14
N THR A 259 8.26 -11.26 -13.13
CA THR A 259 8.86 -12.27 -12.23
C THR A 259 9.19 -13.56 -12.96
N VAL A 260 8.29 -14.05 -13.83
CA VAL A 260 8.55 -15.24 -14.67
C VAL A 260 9.75 -15.00 -15.58
N ALA A 261 9.83 -13.85 -16.24
CA ALA A 261 10.97 -13.50 -17.10
C ALA A 261 12.28 -13.48 -16.30
N VAL A 262 12.31 -12.83 -15.14
CA VAL A 262 13.51 -12.80 -14.27
C VAL A 262 13.92 -14.21 -13.82
N PHE A 263 12.96 -15.08 -13.47
CA PHE A 263 13.24 -16.46 -13.08
C PHE A 263 13.87 -17.29 -14.21
N GLY A 264 13.50 -17.01 -15.47
CA GLY A 264 14.10 -17.66 -16.64
C GLY A 264 15.38 -17.01 -17.14
N LEU A 265 15.70 -15.79 -16.72
CA LEU A 265 16.87 -15.04 -17.16
C LEU A 265 18.05 -15.14 -16.18
N VAL A 266 17.77 -15.25 -14.89
CA VAL A 266 18.77 -15.24 -13.83
C VAL A 266 18.74 -16.58 -13.11
N ALA A 267 19.87 -17.29 -13.11
CA ALA A 267 20.00 -18.57 -12.42
C ALA A 267 19.60 -18.45 -10.94
N HIS A 268 18.79 -19.39 -10.46
CA HIS A 268 18.20 -19.39 -9.12
C HIS A 268 19.18 -19.04 -7.99
N ASP A 269 20.35 -19.68 -7.96
CA ASP A 269 21.35 -19.49 -6.90
C ASP A 269 21.86 -18.04 -6.82
N ARG A 270 21.94 -17.36 -7.97
CA ARG A 270 22.27 -15.93 -8.03
C ARG A 270 21.08 -15.07 -7.67
N LEU A 271 19.89 -15.43 -8.17
CA LEU A 271 18.68 -14.64 -7.95
C LEU A 271 18.30 -14.51 -6.48
N VAL A 272 18.46 -15.57 -5.69
CA VAL A 272 18.19 -15.60 -4.24
C VAL A 272 19.02 -14.58 -3.44
N SER A 273 20.17 -14.17 -3.98
CA SER A 273 21.10 -13.22 -3.36
C SER A 273 21.22 -11.89 -4.12
N SER A 274 20.33 -11.65 -5.10
CA SER A 274 20.38 -10.46 -5.94
C SER A 274 19.77 -9.25 -5.24
N ASP A 275 20.52 -8.16 -5.19
CA ASP A 275 20.03 -6.84 -4.74
C ASP A 275 19.37 -6.04 -5.88
N ALA A 276 19.46 -6.51 -7.13
CA ALA A 276 18.97 -5.79 -8.31
C ALA A 276 18.55 -6.77 -9.43
N PRO A 277 17.50 -7.59 -9.22
CA PRO A 277 17.21 -8.72 -10.11
C PRO A 277 16.80 -8.31 -11.53
N PHE A 278 16.22 -7.11 -11.73
CA PHE A 278 15.94 -6.60 -13.07
C PHE A 278 17.20 -6.13 -13.80
N THR A 279 18.20 -5.64 -13.07
CA THR A 279 19.53 -5.33 -13.64
C THR A 279 20.18 -6.61 -14.13
N ASP A 280 20.17 -7.66 -13.29
CA ASP A 280 20.75 -8.96 -13.63
C ASP A 280 20.06 -9.60 -14.83
N ALA A 281 18.72 -9.53 -14.88
CA ALA A 281 17.94 -10.03 -16.00
C ALA A 281 18.29 -9.34 -17.32
N VAL A 282 18.42 -8.00 -17.32
CA VAL A 282 18.79 -7.26 -18.54
C VAL A 282 20.23 -7.52 -18.96
N ASN A 283 21.16 -7.68 -18.01
CA ASN A 283 22.54 -8.08 -18.32
C ASN A 283 22.58 -9.48 -18.95
N ALA A 284 21.73 -10.41 -18.50
CA ALA A 284 21.59 -11.74 -19.10
C ALA A 284 21.01 -11.68 -20.53
N MET A 285 20.06 -10.77 -20.81
CA MET A 285 19.45 -10.61 -22.13
C MET A 285 20.43 -10.08 -23.20
N PHE A 286 21.18 -9.02 -22.87
CA PHE A 286 21.97 -8.28 -23.87
C PHE A 286 23.48 -8.50 -23.77
N GLY A 287 23.96 -9.14 -22.70
CA GLY A 287 25.37 -9.26 -22.38
C GLY A 287 26.00 -7.95 -21.88
N GLY A 288 27.05 -8.09 -21.07
CA GLY A 288 27.73 -6.95 -20.43
C GLY A 288 26.92 -6.33 -19.29
N THR A 289 27.26 -5.10 -18.89
CA THR A 289 26.66 -4.40 -17.74
C THR A 289 25.88 -3.14 -18.10
N TRP A 290 26.01 -2.64 -19.33
CA TRP A 290 25.46 -1.35 -19.75
C TRP A 290 23.92 -1.30 -19.64
N GLY A 291 23.24 -2.38 -20.06
CA GLY A 291 21.78 -2.49 -20.03
C GLY A 291 21.27 -2.51 -18.59
N GLY A 292 21.92 -3.28 -17.73
CA GLY A 292 21.64 -3.29 -16.30
C GLY A 292 21.86 -1.92 -15.65
N THR A 293 22.93 -1.19 -15.98
CA THR A 293 23.16 0.17 -15.46
C THR A 293 22.03 1.12 -15.85
N VAL A 294 21.51 1.04 -17.08
CA VAL A 294 20.35 1.86 -17.52
C VAL A 294 19.11 1.51 -16.70
N VAL A 295 18.84 0.21 -16.47
CA VAL A 295 17.72 -0.22 -15.64
C VAL A 295 17.89 0.19 -14.19
N ALA A 296 19.10 0.14 -13.63
CA ALA A 296 19.38 0.57 -12.27
C ALA A 296 19.12 2.07 -12.10
N CYS A 297 19.57 2.91 -13.04
CA CYS A 297 19.23 4.33 -13.05
C CYS A 297 17.71 4.55 -13.10
N ALA A 298 17.01 3.87 -13.99
CA ALA A 298 15.56 3.99 -14.12
C ALA A 298 14.81 3.52 -12.86
N ALA A 299 15.27 2.43 -12.23
CA ALA A 299 14.72 1.89 -11.00
C ALA A 299 14.91 2.87 -9.83
N VAL A 300 16.11 3.42 -9.64
CA VAL A 300 16.37 4.42 -8.57
C VAL A 300 15.50 5.66 -8.76
N ILE A 301 15.40 6.20 -9.98
CA ILE A 301 14.55 7.37 -10.27
C ILE A 301 13.06 7.04 -10.03
N SER A 302 12.62 5.85 -10.45
CA SER A 302 11.28 5.33 -10.19
C SER A 302 10.97 5.26 -8.68
N MET A 303 11.87 4.69 -7.88
CA MET A 303 11.71 4.56 -6.44
C MET A 303 11.70 5.91 -5.73
N LEU A 304 12.54 6.86 -6.14
CA LEU A 304 12.51 8.24 -5.64
C LEU A 304 11.17 8.92 -5.95
N GLY A 305 10.62 8.71 -7.16
CA GLY A 305 9.28 9.18 -7.50
C GLY A 305 8.17 8.53 -6.66
N ALA A 306 8.25 7.21 -6.45
CA ALA A 306 7.31 6.50 -5.59
C ALA A 306 7.36 7.02 -4.15
N LEU A 307 8.56 7.21 -3.58
CA LEU A 307 8.76 7.80 -2.25
C LEU A 307 8.20 9.22 -2.16
N ASN A 308 8.34 10.02 -3.22
CA ASN A 308 7.78 11.36 -3.27
C ASN A 308 6.25 11.34 -3.13
N GLY A 309 5.57 10.47 -3.87
CA GLY A 309 4.11 10.28 -3.79
C GLY A 309 3.66 9.70 -2.45
N TRP A 310 4.30 8.64 -1.98
CA TRP A 310 3.95 7.98 -0.71
C TRP A 310 4.19 8.87 0.51
N THR A 311 5.25 9.69 0.52
CA THR A 311 5.50 10.68 1.59
C THR A 311 4.42 11.77 1.63
N LEU A 312 3.89 12.16 0.48
CA LEU A 312 2.77 13.11 0.44
C LEU A 312 1.49 12.45 0.95
N LEU A 313 1.19 11.23 0.50
CA LEU A 313 0.00 10.47 0.90
C LEU A 313 0.01 10.14 2.40
N SER A 314 1.16 9.77 2.94
CA SER A 314 1.35 9.50 4.36
C SER A 314 1.09 10.74 5.23
N ALA A 315 1.33 11.94 4.72
CA ALA A 315 1.02 13.18 5.42
C ALA A 315 -0.47 13.56 5.32
N GLN A 316 -1.15 13.18 4.22
CA GLN A 316 -2.56 13.49 4.01
C GLN A 316 -3.50 12.67 4.88
N THR A 317 -3.18 11.40 5.16
CA THR A 317 -4.05 10.53 5.97
C THR A 317 -4.21 11.04 7.41
N PRO A 318 -3.13 11.33 8.17
CA PRO A 318 -3.22 11.96 9.48
C PRO A 318 -3.86 13.36 9.43
N TYR A 319 -3.63 14.13 8.35
CA TYR A 319 -4.27 15.43 8.18
C TYR A 319 -5.80 15.32 8.08
N ALA A 320 -6.31 14.36 7.30
CA ALA A 320 -7.74 14.11 7.17
C ALA A 320 -8.33 13.64 8.51
N ALA A 321 -7.68 12.68 9.17
CA ALA A 321 -8.12 12.22 10.48
C ALA A 321 -8.03 13.32 11.56
N ALA A 322 -7.08 14.26 11.46
CA ALA A 322 -6.97 15.39 12.37
C ALA A 322 -8.12 16.39 12.17
N LYS A 323 -8.54 16.64 10.91
CA LYS A 323 -9.74 17.43 10.61
C LYS A 323 -11.01 16.83 11.20
N ASP A 324 -11.09 15.51 11.29
CA ASP A 324 -12.18 14.79 11.95
C ASP A 324 -12.04 14.76 13.49
N GLY A 325 -11.00 15.38 14.05
CA GLY A 325 -10.71 15.42 15.49
C GLY A 325 -10.14 14.12 16.06
N LEU A 326 -9.72 13.18 15.21
CA LEU A 326 -9.21 11.86 15.59
C LEU A 326 -7.68 11.82 15.72
N PHE A 327 -6.97 12.84 15.21
CA PHE A 327 -5.51 12.98 15.34
C PHE A 327 -5.12 14.32 15.98
N PRO A 328 -3.89 14.46 16.51
CA PRO A 328 -3.45 15.71 17.12
C PRO A 328 -3.55 16.90 16.17
N LYS A 329 -4.07 18.04 16.67
CA LYS A 329 -4.28 19.28 15.88
C LYS A 329 -3.05 19.77 15.10
N ALA A 330 -1.84 19.44 15.58
CA ALA A 330 -0.59 19.79 14.87
C ALA A 330 -0.54 19.23 13.43
N PHE A 331 -1.20 18.11 13.17
CA PHE A 331 -1.27 17.49 11.84
C PHE A 331 -2.22 18.22 10.86
N GLU A 332 -3.04 19.17 11.33
CA GLU A 332 -3.89 20.01 10.47
C GLU A 332 -3.11 21.14 9.78
N THR A 333 -1.93 21.50 10.29
CA THR A 333 -1.17 22.66 9.80
C THR A 333 -0.60 22.39 8.40
N LYS A 334 -1.10 23.12 7.40
CA LYS A 334 -0.55 23.14 6.05
C LYS A 334 0.34 24.34 5.82
N LYS A 335 1.49 24.13 5.18
CA LYS A 335 2.35 25.19 4.62
C LYS A 335 2.60 24.86 3.16
N ARG A 336 2.42 25.84 2.27
CA ARG A 336 2.59 25.66 0.80
C ARG A 336 1.80 24.46 0.24
N GLY A 337 0.60 24.22 0.79
CA GLY A 337 -0.30 23.13 0.38
C GLY A 337 -0.01 21.75 1.00
N VAL A 338 1.05 21.60 1.80
CA VAL A 338 1.50 20.30 2.34
C VAL A 338 1.35 20.25 3.87
N PRO A 339 0.84 19.14 4.46
CA PRO A 339 0.83 18.93 5.91
C PRO A 339 2.27 18.70 6.43
N VAL A 340 2.93 19.77 6.88
CA VAL A 340 4.37 19.76 7.21
C VAL A 340 4.70 18.78 8.33
N VAL A 341 3.91 18.79 9.41
CA VAL A 341 4.09 17.89 10.55
C VAL A 341 3.93 16.43 10.13
N GLY A 342 2.94 16.14 9.28
CA GLY A 342 2.72 14.80 8.74
C GLY A 342 3.92 14.27 7.96
N VAL A 343 4.51 15.10 7.09
CA VAL A 343 5.72 14.74 6.32
C VAL A 343 6.91 14.49 7.25
N ILE A 344 7.22 15.44 8.15
CA ILE A 344 8.39 15.35 9.03
C ILE A 344 8.30 14.11 9.94
N VAL A 345 7.14 13.89 10.57
CA VAL A 345 6.97 12.75 11.49
C VAL A 345 7.03 11.43 10.71
N THR A 346 6.40 11.33 9.54
CA THR A 346 6.50 10.13 8.69
C THR A 346 7.95 9.79 8.38
N VAL A 347 8.72 10.76 7.88
CA VAL A 347 10.09 10.52 7.42
C VAL A 347 11.02 10.26 8.60
N ALA A 348 10.82 10.92 9.74
CA ALA A 348 11.55 10.65 10.96
C ALA A 348 11.31 9.22 11.48
N LEU A 349 10.05 8.76 11.49
CA LEU A 349 9.72 7.38 11.89
C LEU A 349 10.29 6.35 10.91
N ALA A 350 10.19 6.60 9.59
CA ALA A 350 10.81 5.77 8.57
C ALA A 350 12.33 5.69 8.74
N SER A 351 12.99 6.82 9.01
CA SER A 351 14.43 6.89 9.28
C SER A 351 14.83 6.10 10.52
N ALA A 352 14.09 6.26 11.62
CA ALA A 352 14.34 5.51 12.86
C ALA A 352 14.20 3.99 12.64
N LEU A 353 13.18 3.57 11.89
CA LEU A 353 13.00 2.16 11.56
C LEU A 353 14.09 1.64 10.62
N THR A 354 14.52 2.43 9.63
CA THR A 354 15.66 2.09 8.77
C THR A 354 16.93 1.88 9.60
N VAL A 355 17.29 2.83 10.46
CA VAL A 355 18.46 2.71 11.34
C VAL A 355 18.36 1.48 12.23
N TYR A 356 17.19 1.24 12.84
CA TYR A 356 16.97 0.06 13.68
C TYR A 356 17.22 -1.25 12.92
N ASN A 357 16.67 -1.40 11.72
CA ASN A 357 16.86 -2.63 10.93
C ASN A 357 18.33 -2.83 10.51
N TYR A 358 19.03 -1.77 10.11
CA TYR A 358 20.46 -1.87 9.77
C TYR A 358 21.36 -2.15 10.99
N THR A 359 20.90 -1.90 12.22
CA THR A 359 21.64 -2.31 13.42
C THR A 359 21.65 -3.83 13.59
N ALA A 360 20.52 -4.49 13.29
CA ALA A 360 20.34 -5.93 13.36
C ALA A 360 21.05 -6.69 12.21
N GLY A 361 21.29 -6.05 11.07
CA GLY A 361 21.98 -6.63 9.91
C GLY A 361 21.59 -5.97 8.59
N THR A 362 22.11 -6.47 7.48
CA THR A 362 21.70 -6.03 6.12
C THR A 362 20.79 -7.04 5.43
N GLN A 363 20.91 -8.32 5.78
CA GLN A 363 20.11 -9.38 5.19
C GLN A 363 18.65 -9.32 5.65
N GLY A 364 17.71 -9.49 4.72
CA GLY A 364 16.30 -9.59 5.05
C GLY A 364 15.65 -8.27 5.50
N VAL A 365 16.35 -7.13 5.41
CA VAL A 365 15.82 -5.83 5.86
C VAL A 365 14.61 -5.43 5.02
N PHE A 366 14.69 -5.60 3.70
CA PHE A 366 13.57 -5.31 2.81
C PHE A 366 12.36 -6.20 3.13
N GLU A 367 12.56 -7.51 3.23
CA GLU A 367 11.52 -8.49 3.54
C GLU A 367 10.87 -8.22 4.91
N SER A 368 11.67 -7.88 5.92
CA SER A 368 11.15 -7.55 7.26
C SER A 368 10.23 -6.34 7.22
N LEU A 369 10.64 -5.26 6.54
CA LEU A 369 9.83 -4.05 6.37
C LEU A 369 8.57 -4.33 5.54
N VAL A 370 8.69 -5.14 4.50
CA VAL A 370 7.58 -5.60 3.67
C VAL A 370 6.56 -6.38 4.49
N LEU A 371 6.98 -7.33 5.32
CA LEU A 371 6.07 -8.15 6.13
C LEU A 371 5.31 -7.31 7.19
N ILE A 372 5.99 -6.34 7.82
CA ILE A 372 5.33 -5.36 8.73
C ILE A 372 4.29 -4.54 7.95
N THR A 373 4.66 -4.10 6.74
CA THR A 373 3.75 -3.34 5.86
C THR A 373 2.54 -4.19 5.49
N THR A 374 2.74 -5.45 5.09
CA THR A 374 1.68 -6.40 4.76
C THR A 374 0.71 -6.54 5.92
N PHE A 375 1.19 -6.80 7.14
CA PHE A 375 0.33 -6.87 8.31
C PHE A 375 -0.45 -5.56 8.52
N THR A 376 0.23 -4.42 8.52
CA THR A 376 -0.43 -3.14 8.80
C THR A 376 -1.42 -2.74 7.69
N ALA A 377 -1.17 -3.09 6.43
CA ALA A 377 -2.13 -2.90 5.33
C ALA A 377 -3.36 -3.80 5.45
N THR A 378 -3.23 -5.01 6.01
CA THR A 378 -4.38 -5.91 6.16
C THR A 378 -5.40 -5.40 7.17
N VAL A 379 -5.01 -4.58 8.15
CA VAL A 379 -5.94 -4.03 9.16
C VAL A 379 -7.06 -3.19 8.54
N PRO A 380 -6.79 -2.13 7.73
CA PRO A 380 -7.86 -1.41 7.04
C PRO A 380 -8.65 -2.30 6.07
N TYR A 381 -8.05 -3.33 5.47
CA TYR A 381 -8.75 -4.27 4.59
C TYR A 381 -9.73 -5.16 5.37
N LEU A 382 -9.32 -5.63 6.54
CA LEU A 382 -10.17 -6.37 7.48
C LEU A 382 -11.32 -5.52 7.99
N LEU A 383 -11.05 -4.26 8.35
CA LEU A 383 -12.09 -3.34 8.79
C LEU A 383 -13.08 -3.01 7.67
N ALA A 384 -12.60 -2.83 6.42
CA ALA A 384 -13.46 -2.59 5.28
C ALA A 384 -14.32 -3.81 4.92
N THR A 385 -13.73 -5.01 4.88
CA THR A 385 -14.48 -6.26 4.62
C THR A 385 -15.47 -6.56 5.74
N ALA A 386 -15.09 -6.34 7.00
CA ALA A 386 -16.02 -6.41 8.14
C ALA A 386 -17.13 -5.37 8.04
N ALA A 387 -16.84 -4.14 7.61
CA ALA A 387 -17.86 -3.10 7.38
C ALA A 387 -18.85 -3.56 6.31
N GLN A 388 -18.38 -4.19 5.22
CA GLN A 388 -19.27 -4.74 4.20
C GLN A 388 -20.20 -5.82 4.79
N ILE A 389 -19.68 -6.74 5.59
CA ILE A 389 -20.46 -7.76 6.29
C ILE A 389 -21.48 -7.11 7.24
N TYR A 390 -21.05 -6.13 8.03
CA TYR A 390 -21.91 -5.37 8.95
C TYR A 390 -23.11 -4.77 8.22
N PHE A 391 -22.88 -4.08 7.10
CA PHE A 391 -23.95 -3.48 6.31
C PHE A 391 -24.89 -4.51 5.66
N LEU A 392 -24.37 -5.70 5.30
CA LEU A 392 -25.22 -6.80 4.79
C LEU A 392 -26.11 -7.37 5.89
N LEU A 393 -25.61 -7.47 7.14
CA LEU A 393 -26.34 -8.03 8.28
C LEU A 393 -27.28 -7.02 8.95
N SER A 394 -26.95 -5.73 8.95
CA SER A 394 -27.73 -4.70 9.63
C SER A 394 -29.03 -4.34 8.90
N GLY A 395 -29.20 -4.79 7.66
CA GLY A 395 -30.38 -4.48 6.83
C GLY A 395 -30.51 -3.00 6.49
N GLN A 396 -29.50 -2.18 6.81
CA GLN A 396 -29.51 -0.75 6.50
C GLN A 396 -29.36 -0.55 4.99
N ARG A 397 -30.52 -0.34 4.34
CA ARG A 397 -30.74 0.22 2.99
C ARG A 397 -30.69 -0.65 1.74
N GLU A 398 -30.59 -1.96 1.81
CA GLU A 398 -30.59 -2.76 0.58
C GLU A 398 -31.82 -3.69 0.47
N ARG A 399 -32.85 -3.23 -0.26
CA ARG A 399 -33.78 -4.11 -1.01
C ARG A 399 -32.97 -4.79 -2.11
N VAL A 400 -32.04 -5.66 -1.74
CA VAL A 400 -31.22 -6.41 -2.67
C VAL A 400 -31.79 -7.79 -2.81
N HIS A 401 -31.94 -8.23 -4.06
CA HIS A 401 -32.42 -9.58 -4.35
C HIS A 401 -31.58 -10.62 -3.58
N PRO A 402 -32.20 -11.66 -3.00
CA PRO A 402 -31.52 -12.62 -2.12
C PRO A 402 -30.23 -13.21 -2.73
N GLY A 403 -30.22 -13.48 -4.04
CA GLY A 403 -29.04 -14.00 -4.73
C GLY A 403 -27.85 -13.03 -4.80
N ARG A 404 -28.10 -11.72 -4.85
CA ARG A 404 -27.03 -10.70 -4.80
C ARG A 404 -26.50 -10.55 -3.38
N LEU A 405 -27.38 -10.62 -2.37
CA LEU A 405 -26.98 -10.61 -0.96
C LEU A 405 -26.04 -11.78 -0.63
N ALA A 406 -26.41 -13.00 -1.05
CA ALA A 406 -25.59 -14.20 -0.86
C ALA A 406 -24.22 -14.08 -1.56
N ARG A 407 -24.20 -13.62 -2.82
CA ARG A 407 -22.96 -13.38 -3.55
C ARG A 407 -22.04 -12.40 -2.82
N ASP A 408 -22.60 -11.28 -2.35
CA ASP A 408 -21.81 -10.22 -1.73
C ASP A 408 -21.32 -10.61 -0.34
N GLY A 409 -22.12 -11.41 0.39
CA GLY A 409 -21.71 -12.05 1.64
C GLY A 409 -20.56 -13.02 1.45
N VAL A 410 -20.63 -13.90 0.44
CA VAL A 410 -19.54 -14.83 0.11
C VAL A 410 -18.28 -14.08 -0.30
N LEU A 411 -18.38 -13.06 -1.15
CA LEU A 411 -17.24 -12.25 -1.56
C LEU A 411 -16.59 -11.53 -0.37
N ALA A 412 -17.40 -10.96 0.53
CA ALA A 412 -16.88 -10.29 1.72
C ALA A 412 -16.21 -11.28 2.69
N ALA A 413 -16.79 -12.47 2.89
CA ALA A 413 -16.20 -13.52 3.71
C ALA A 413 -14.88 -14.05 3.13
N LEU A 414 -14.81 -14.24 1.80
CA LEU A 414 -13.59 -14.65 1.11
C LEU A 414 -12.50 -13.57 1.23
N ALA A 415 -12.83 -12.30 1.01
CA ALA A 415 -11.87 -11.20 1.14
C ALA A 415 -11.39 -11.01 2.59
N PHE A 416 -12.27 -11.21 3.58
CA PHE A 416 -11.92 -11.21 4.99
C PHE A 416 -10.98 -12.38 5.33
N GLY A 417 -11.33 -13.60 4.90
CA GLY A 417 -10.51 -14.80 5.08
C GLY A 417 -9.15 -14.69 4.40
N PHE A 418 -9.09 -14.10 3.22
CA PHE A 418 -7.85 -13.78 2.51
C PHE A 418 -6.98 -12.80 3.29
N SER A 419 -7.56 -11.73 3.83
CA SER A 419 -6.82 -10.77 4.66
C SER A 419 -6.31 -11.41 5.95
N MET A 420 -7.09 -12.30 6.58
CA MET A 420 -6.65 -13.11 7.73
C MET A 420 -5.53 -14.07 7.38
N TRP A 421 -5.60 -14.72 6.23
CA TRP A 421 -4.55 -15.61 5.73
C TRP A 421 -3.24 -14.86 5.51
N LEU A 422 -3.30 -13.63 4.99
CA LEU A 422 -2.13 -12.76 4.85
C LEU A 422 -1.54 -12.36 6.20
N VAL A 423 -2.35 -12.07 7.22
CA VAL A 423 -1.86 -11.85 8.60
C VAL A 423 -1.05 -13.05 9.09
N ALA A 424 -1.54 -14.27 8.88
CA ALA A 424 -0.82 -15.48 9.24
C ALA A 424 0.48 -15.65 8.42
N GLY A 425 0.43 -15.33 7.13
CA GLY A 425 1.59 -15.38 6.23
C GLY A 425 2.69 -14.37 6.56
N SER A 426 2.34 -13.21 7.13
CA SER A 426 3.30 -12.17 7.55
C SER A 426 4.31 -12.65 8.61
N GLY A 427 3.96 -13.71 9.35
CA GLY A 427 4.78 -14.27 10.40
C GLY A 427 4.69 -13.52 11.73
N TYR A 428 5.02 -14.23 12.82
CA TYR A 428 4.81 -13.75 14.18
C TYR A 428 5.55 -12.45 14.50
N ALA A 429 6.78 -12.28 14.00
CA ALA A 429 7.59 -11.09 14.28
C ALA A 429 6.96 -9.82 13.70
N ALA A 430 6.50 -9.86 12.45
CA ALA A 430 5.85 -8.73 11.80
C ALA A 430 4.50 -8.39 12.44
N VAL A 431 3.70 -9.41 12.78
CA VAL A 431 2.44 -9.23 13.52
C VAL A 431 2.70 -8.60 14.88
N TYR A 432 3.68 -9.12 15.64
CA TYR A 432 4.05 -8.58 16.95
C TYR A 432 4.46 -7.10 16.86
N GLN A 433 5.39 -6.76 15.97
CA GLN A 433 5.85 -5.38 15.78
C GLN A 433 4.71 -4.46 15.32
N GLY A 434 3.90 -4.91 14.37
CA GLY A 434 2.74 -4.16 13.89
C GLY A 434 1.71 -3.90 14.99
N VAL A 435 1.40 -4.90 15.82
CA VAL A 435 0.49 -4.75 16.97
C VAL A 435 1.03 -3.74 17.98
N LEU A 436 2.33 -3.75 18.26
CA LEU A 436 2.94 -2.73 19.13
C LEU A 436 2.74 -1.31 18.57
N PHE A 437 2.92 -1.11 17.26
CA PHE A 437 2.66 0.18 16.62
C PHE A 437 1.17 0.57 16.66
N LEU A 438 0.25 -0.38 16.56
CA LEU A 438 -1.18 -0.14 16.72
C LEU A 438 -1.54 0.25 18.16
N PHE A 439 -0.96 -0.41 19.16
CA PHE A 439 -1.18 -0.07 20.57
C PHE A 439 -0.63 1.30 20.95
N ALA A 440 0.48 1.74 20.35
CA ALA A 440 0.92 3.13 20.50
C ALA A 440 -0.17 4.13 20.04
N GLY A 441 -0.92 3.80 19.00
CA GLY A 441 -2.06 4.60 18.53
C GLY A 441 -3.22 4.66 19.52
N VAL A 442 -3.46 3.60 20.29
CA VAL A 442 -4.53 3.58 21.30
C VAL A 442 -4.31 4.65 22.36
N LEU A 443 -3.06 4.87 22.78
CA LEU A 443 -2.71 5.96 23.71
C LEU A 443 -3.00 7.34 23.12
N VAL A 444 -2.70 7.54 21.83
CA VAL A 444 -3.03 8.78 21.12
C VAL A 444 -4.54 8.98 21.06
N TYR A 445 -5.31 7.95 20.70
CA TYR A 445 -6.76 8.02 20.65
C TYR A 445 -7.38 8.32 22.02
N ALA A 446 -6.86 7.71 23.10
CA ALA A 446 -7.32 7.99 24.46
C ALA A 446 -7.12 9.47 24.83
N ALA A 447 -5.95 10.03 24.54
CA ALA A 447 -5.67 11.45 24.78
C ALA A 447 -6.58 12.37 23.94
N MET A 448 -6.80 12.02 22.66
CA MET A 448 -7.69 12.77 21.77
C MET A 448 -9.15 12.71 22.21
N SER A 449 -9.63 11.53 22.61
CA SER A 449 -10.99 11.32 23.13
C SER A 449 -11.22 12.10 24.43
N ALA A 450 -10.25 12.08 25.36
CA ALA A 450 -10.31 12.86 26.59
C ALA A 450 -10.39 14.37 26.32
N LYS A 451 -9.64 14.87 25.34
CA LYS A 451 -9.68 16.28 24.92
C LYS A 451 -11.03 16.65 24.31
N LYS A 452 -11.61 15.78 23.47
CA LYS A 452 -12.94 15.96 22.86
C LYS A 452 -14.03 16.03 23.93
N HIS A 453 -13.99 15.14 24.92
CA HIS A 453 -14.95 15.14 26.04
C HIS A 453 -14.83 16.40 26.89
N ARG A 454 -13.61 16.86 27.22
CA ARG A 454 -13.40 18.11 27.96
C ARG A 454 -13.94 19.33 27.22
N ALA A 455 -13.71 19.41 25.90
CA ALA A 455 -14.23 20.50 25.08
C ALA A 455 -15.76 20.52 25.00
N ALA A 456 -16.41 19.35 25.01
CA ALA A 456 -17.87 19.24 25.06
C ALA A 456 -18.47 19.57 26.44
N ALA A 457 -17.68 19.44 27.51
CA ALA A 457 -18.11 19.70 28.88
C ALA A 457 -17.89 21.16 29.33
N SER A 458 -17.08 21.94 28.62
CA SER A 458 -16.94 23.38 28.87
C SER A 458 -18.18 24.13 28.35
N PRO A 459 -18.94 24.84 29.21
CA PRO A 459 -19.98 25.74 28.74
C PRO A 459 -19.38 26.74 27.75
N ALA A 460 -20.07 26.99 26.63
CA ALA A 460 -19.70 28.07 25.73
C ALA A 460 -19.89 29.40 26.49
N GLU A 461 -18.79 30.01 26.93
CA GLU A 461 -18.76 31.39 27.43
C GLU A 461 -18.86 32.40 26.29
#